data_AF-A0A959RI39-F1
#
_entry.id   AF-A0A959RI39-F1
#
_cell.length_a   1.000
_cell.length_b   1.000
_cell.length_c   1.000
_cell.angle_alpha   90.00
_cell.angle_beta   90.00
_cell.angle_gamma   90.00
#
_symmetry.space_group_name_H-M   'P 1'
#
loop_
_entity.id
_entity.type
_entity.pdbx_description
1 polymer ?
#
loop_
_entity_poly.entity_id
_entity_poly.type
_entity_poly.pdbx_seq_one_letter_code
_entity_poly.pdbx_strand_id
1 'polypeptide(L)'
;MSQKDIRVKIFNSEYNLQGENQEKVERISDYLDGIMNRINSESPNQSEETIAVVSALNIAEEYFKEKDIKSDIEKDYSGLLEELSAKAKSISDLIDENL
;
A
#
# COMPACT_ATOMS: atom_id res chain seq x y z
N MET A 1 6.53 -22.88 -5.53
CA MET A 1 5.28 -22.76 -6.32
C MET A 1 5.68 -22.35 -7.73
N SER A 2 5.03 -22.86 -8.79
CA SER A 2 5.46 -22.54 -10.16
C SER A 2 4.87 -21.19 -10.60
N GLN A 3 5.72 -20.26 -11.03
CA GLN A 3 5.25 -19.06 -11.74
C GLN A 3 4.48 -19.46 -13.00
N LYS A 4 3.39 -18.75 -13.28
CA LYS A 4 2.60 -18.89 -14.50
C LYS A 4 2.72 -17.60 -15.31
N ASP A 5 2.68 -17.77 -16.63
CA ASP A 5 2.57 -16.66 -17.57
C ASP A 5 1.13 -16.16 -17.56
N ILE A 6 0.96 -14.88 -17.23
CA ILE A 6 -0.30 -14.18 -17.05
C ILE A 6 -0.34 -13.03 -18.04
N ARG A 7 -1.30 -13.07 -18.96
CA ARG A 7 -1.50 -12.00 -19.94
C ARG A 7 -2.43 -10.94 -19.38
N VAL A 8 -1.99 -9.69 -19.44
CA VAL A 8 -2.74 -8.52 -19.00
C VAL A 8 -2.70 -7.43 -20.07
N LYS A 9 -3.70 -6.55 -20.05
CA LYS A 9 -3.74 -5.38 -20.92
C LYS A 9 -3.62 -4.13 -20.05
N ILE A 10 -2.64 -3.30 -20.34
CA ILE A 10 -2.35 -2.06 -19.61
C ILE A 10 -2.11 -0.97 -20.65
N PHE A 11 -2.91 0.08 -20.62
CA PHE A 11 -2.77 1.28 -21.43
C PHE A 11 -2.50 0.98 -22.92
N ASN A 12 -3.53 0.46 -23.60
CA ASN A 12 -3.52 0.05 -25.01
C ASN A 12 -2.51 -1.04 -25.40
N SER A 13 -1.69 -1.53 -24.47
CA SER A 13 -0.65 -2.53 -24.72
C SER A 13 -0.94 -3.84 -23.97
N GLU A 14 -0.56 -4.96 -24.56
CA GLU A 14 -0.64 -6.29 -23.93
C GLU A 14 0.73 -6.71 -23.40
N TYR A 15 0.75 -7.24 -22.18
CA TYR A 15 1.96 -7.70 -21.50
C TYR A 15 1.78 -9.14 -21.04
N ASN A 16 2.86 -9.92 -21.14
CA ASN A 16 2.92 -11.26 -20.55
C ASN A 16 3.81 -11.20 -19.29
N LEU A 17 3.18 -11.32 -18.12
CA LEU A 17 3.82 -11.18 -16.81
C LEU A 17 3.98 -12.54 -16.14
N GLN A 18 5.06 -12.70 -15.38
CA GLN A 18 5.26 -13.91 -14.57
C GLN A 18 4.79 -13.67 -13.14
N GLY A 19 3.86 -14.50 -12.67
CA GLY A 19 3.31 -14.36 -11.32
C GLY A 19 2.91 -15.69 -10.69
N GLU A 20 2.91 -15.73 -9.36
CA GLU A 20 2.43 -16.88 -8.61
C GLU A 20 0.91 -16.85 -8.41
N ASN A 21 0.31 -15.65 -8.39
CA ASN A 21 -1.11 -15.43 -8.17
C ASN A 21 -1.70 -14.58 -9.30
N GLN A 22 -2.55 -15.21 -10.13
CA GLN A 22 -3.25 -14.59 -11.26
C GLN A 22 -4.07 -13.36 -10.82
N GLU A 23 -4.96 -13.54 -9.85
CA GLU A 23 -5.88 -12.50 -9.38
C GLU A 23 -5.12 -11.27 -8.87
N LYS A 24 -3.99 -11.49 -8.17
CA LYS A 24 -3.14 -10.38 -7.71
C LYS A 24 -2.52 -9.62 -8.88
N VAL A 25 -2.00 -10.32 -9.87
CA VAL A 25 -1.38 -9.70 -11.06
C VAL A 25 -2.42 -8.94 -11.87
N GLU A 26 -3.60 -9.52 -12.10
CA GLU A 26 -4.71 -8.87 -12.78
C GLU A 26 -5.15 -7.61 -12.04
N ARG A 27 -5.38 -7.70 -10.72
CA ARG A 27 -5.77 -6.54 -9.89
C ARG A 27 -4.77 -5.39 -9.95
N ILE A 28 -3.47 -5.68 -9.89
CA ILE A 28 -2.42 -4.65 -9.97
C ILE A 28 -2.39 -4.03 -11.37
N SER A 29 -2.60 -4.84 -12.41
CA SER A 29 -2.61 -4.38 -13.80
C SER A 29 -3.81 -3.47 -14.08
N ASP A 30 -5.00 -3.86 -13.62
CA ASP A 30 -6.22 -3.07 -13.71
C ASP A 30 -6.08 -1.73 -12.97
N TYR A 31 -5.40 -1.75 -11.82
CA TYR A 31 -5.13 -0.54 -11.06
C TYR A 31 -4.23 0.44 -11.83
N LEU A 32 -3.13 -0.06 -12.40
CA LEU A 32 -2.23 0.74 -13.22
C LEU A 32 -2.93 1.27 -14.47
N ASP A 33 -3.73 0.44 -15.16
CA ASP A 33 -4.51 0.83 -16.34
C ASP A 33 -5.49 1.97 -16.01
N GLY A 34 -6.19 1.88 -14.89
CA GLY A 34 -7.09 2.94 -14.41
C GLY A 34 -6.37 4.27 -14.17
N ILE A 35 -5.19 4.23 -13.55
CA ILE A 35 -4.38 5.44 -13.30
C ILE A 35 -3.90 6.05 -14.62
N MET A 36 -3.36 5.23 -15.53
CA MET A 36 -2.87 5.69 -16.83
C MET A 36 -4.00 6.31 -17.67
N ASN A 37 -5.18 5.68 -17.68
CA ASN A 37 -6.36 6.22 -18.37
C ASN A 37 -6.83 7.55 -17.74
N ARG A 38 -6.81 7.67 -16.41
CA ARG A 38 -7.13 8.93 -15.73
C ARG A 38 -6.16 10.04 -16.12
N ILE A 39 -4.86 9.80 -16.03
CA ILE A 39 -3.83 10.80 -16.40
C ILE A 39 -3.98 11.22 -17.86
N ASN A 40 -4.22 10.26 -18.77
CA ASN A 40 -4.47 10.57 -20.18
C ASN A 40 -5.71 11.45 -20.38
N SER A 41 -6.76 11.23 -19.58
CA SER A 41 -7.99 12.05 -19.64
C SER A 41 -7.78 13.48 -19.10
N GLU A 42 -6.94 13.65 -18.08
CA GLU A 42 -6.63 14.94 -17.46
C GLU A 42 -5.59 15.74 -18.26
N SER A 43 -4.66 15.06 -18.92
CA SER A 43 -3.58 15.65 -19.72
C SER A 43 -3.48 14.96 -21.09
N PRO A 44 -4.41 15.27 -22.01
CA PRO A 44 -4.38 14.69 -23.35
C PRO A 44 -3.13 15.14 -24.13
N ASN A 45 -2.69 14.31 -25.07
CA ASN A 45 -1.51 14.49 -25.95
C ASN A 45 -0.13 14.32 -25.28
N GLN A 46 -0.06 13.76 -24.06
CA GLN A 46 1.21 13.30 -23.50
C GLN A 46 1.65 11.99 -24.16
N SER A 47 2.96 11.72 -24.16
CA SER A 47 3.47 10.43 -24.65
C SER A 47 3.11 9.30 -23.67
N GLU A 48 3.03 8.07 -24.18
CA GLU A 48 2.72 6.91 -23.34
C GLU A 48 3.78 6.72 -22.23
N GLU A 49 5.04 7.03 -22.52
CA GLU A 49 6.13 6.99 -21.55
C GLU A 49 5.93 8.01 -20.43
N THR A 50 5.54 9.24 -20.75
CA THR A 50 5.24 10.26 -19.74
C THR A 50 4.08 9.82 -18.85
N ILE A 51 3.01 9.28 -19.45
CA ILE A 51 1.85 8.78 -18.71
C ILE A 51 2.26 7.63 -17.78
N ALA A 52 3.08 6.70 -18.26
CA ALA A 52 3.60 5.58 -17.46
C ALA A 52 4.46 6.07 -16.27
N VAL A 53 5.37 7.01 -16.51
CA VAL A 53 6.23 7.58 -15.45
C VAL A 53 5.40 8.31 -14.40
N VAL A 54 4.43 9.14 -14.80
CA VAL A 54 3.55 9.85 -13.85
C VAL A 54 2.68 8.86 -13.08
N SER A 55 2.19 7.80 -13.73
CA SER A 55 1.43 6.74 -13.05
C SER A 55 2.28 6.03 -12.00
N ALA A 56 3.52 5.69 -12.33
CA ALA A 56 4.47 5.08 -11.40
C ALA A 56 4.79 6.01 -10.21
N LEU A 57 4.95 7.31 -10.46
CA LEU A 57 5.15 8.31 -9.40
C LEU A 57 3.95 8.40 -8.46
N ASN A 58 2.73 8.45 -9.00
CA ASN A 58 1.50 8.49 -8.20
C ASN A 58 1.35 7.25 -7.31
N ILE A 59 1.63 6.05 -7.86
CA ILE A 59 1.58 4.80 -7.11
C ILE A 59 2.66 4.78 -6.01
N ALA A 60 3.87 5.26 -6.32
CA ALA A 60 4.95 5.34 -5.34
C ALA A 60 4.61 6.31 -4.20
N GLU A 61 4.04 7.47 -4.52
CA GLU A 61 3.57 8.45 -3.52
C GLU A 61 2.52 7.84 -2.59
N GLU A 62 1.51 7.16 -3.14
CA GLU A 62 0.49 6.47 -2.34
C GLU A 62 1.12 5.40 -1.42
N TYR A 63 2.06 4.62 -1.95
CA TYR A 63 2.78 3.61 -1.16
C TYR A 63 3.54 4.24 0.02
N PHE A 64 4.27 5.32 -0.22
CA PHE A 64 5.01 5.99 0.87
C PHE A 64 4.07 6.62 1.89
N LYS A 65 2.98 7.24 1.43
CA LYS A 65 1.94 7.80 2.31
C LYS A 65 1.34 6.72 3.22
N GLU A 66 0.94 5.58 2.67
CA GLU A 66 0.41 4.46 3.46
C GLU A 66 1.44 3.89 4.43
N LYS A 67 2.72 3.85 4.01
CA LYS A 67 3.82 3.40 4.87
C LYS A 67 4.04 4.34 6.05
N ASP A 68 3.97 5.65 5.84
CA ASP A 68 4.12 6.65 6.89
C ASP A 68 2.95 6.58 7.88
N ILE A 69 1.71 6.51 7.38
CA ILE A 69 0.50 6.32 8.21
C ILE A 69 0.64 5.06 9.07
N LYS A 70 1.07 3.95 8.47
CA LYS A 70 1.30 2.70 9.21
C LYS A 70 2.34 2.88 10.31
N SER A 71 3.46 3.56 10.02
CA SER A 71 4.51 3.80 11.02
C SER A 71 4.00 4.64 12.19
N ASP A 72 3.15 5.63 11.93
CA ASP A 72 2.59 6.47 12.98
C ASP A 72 1.57 5.70 13.83
N ILE A 73 0.71 4.88 13.21
CA ILE A 73 -0.19 3.97 13.95
C ILE A 73 0.60 3.00 14.83
N GLU A 74 1.71 2.44 14.35
CA GLU A 74 2.56 1.54 15.13
C GLU A 74 3.17 2.24 16.36
N LYS A 75 3.60 3.50 16.22
CA LYS A 75 4.11 4.31 17.34
C LYS A 75 3.01 4.60 18.35
N ASP A 76 1.84 5.03 17.90
CA ASP A 76 0.70 5.34 18.77
C ASP A 76 0.27 4.10 19.56
N TYR A 77 0.21 2.94 18.89
CA TYR A 77 -0.13 1.67 19.53
C TYR A 77 0.91 1.27 20.59
N SER A 78 2.20 1.43 20.30
CA SER A 78 3.27 1.19 21.26
C SER A 78 3.16 2.10 22.48
N GLY A 79 2.92 3.40 22.27
CA GLY A 79 2.75 4.37 23.36
C GLY A 79 1.55 4.05 24.24
N LEU A 80 0.41 3.66 23.65
CA LEU A 80 -0.78 3.27 24.40
C LEU A 80 -0.55 1.99 25.22
N LEU A 81 0.19 1.01 24.69
CA LEU A 81 0.57 -0.19 25.41
C LEU A 81 1.49 0.12 26.61
N GLU A 82 2.46 1.01 26.44
CA GLU A 82 3.32 1.46 27.53
C GLU A 82 2.50 2.14 28.64
N GLU A 83 1.61 3.06 28.28
CA GLU A 83 0.73 3.74 29.25
C GLU A 83 -0.17 2.75 30.00
N LEU A 84 -0.77 1.79 29.27
CA LEU A 84 -1.61 0.76 29.87
C LEU A 84 -0.81 -0.12 30.85
N SER A 85 0.41 -0.50 30.47
CA SER A 85 1.29 -1.29 31.32
C SER A 85 1.69 -0.55 32.60
N ALA A 86 1.95 0.76 32.50
CA ALA A 86 2.27 1.61 33.63
C ALA A 86 1.09 1.73 34.59
N LYS A 87 -0.13 1.94 34.06
CA LYS A 87 -1.36 1.98 34.86
C LYS A 87 -1.64 0.65 35.56
N ALA A 88 -1.48 -0.46 34.85
CA ALA A 88 -1.67 -1.80 35.42
C ALA A 88 -0.70 -2.05 36.57
N LYS A 89 0.56 -1.63 36.43
CA LYS A 89 1.56 -1.70 37.50
C LYS A 89 1.15 -0.86 38.72
N SER A 90 0.76 0.41 38.53
CA SER A 90 0.31 1.25 39.64
C SER A 90 -0.90 0.69 40.38
N ILE A 91 -1.83 0.05 39.67
CA ILE A 91 -2.97 -0.64 40.30
C ILE A 91 -2.48 -1.83 41.13
N SER A 92 -1.54 -2.63 40.61
CA SER A 92 -0.95 -3.73 41.36
C SER A 92 -0.30 -3.24 42.65
N ASP A 93 0.53 -2.20 42.57
CA ASP A 93 1.23 -1.63 43.71
C ASP A 93 0.23 -1.13 44.79
N LEU A 94 -0.87 -0.49 44.38
CA LEU A 94 -1.94 -0.03 45.29
C LEU A 94 -2.73 -1.17 45.96
N ILE A 95 -2.86 -2.32 45.29
CA ILE A 95 -3.49 -3.51 45.86
C ILE A 95 -2.57 -4.11 46.92
N ASP A 96 -1.28 -4.23 46.61
CA ASP A 96 -0.28 -4.79 47.52
C ASP A 96 -0.10 -3.93 48.79
N GLU A 97 -0.27 -2.59 48.70
CA GLU A 97 -0.22 -1.70 49.86
C GLU A 97 -1.45 -1.76 50.78
N ASN A 98 -2.59 -2.29 50.30
CA ASN A 98 -3.86 -2.36 51.04
C ASN A 98 -4.22 -3.79 51.51
N LEU A 99 -3.33 -4.77 51.31
CA LEU A 99 -3.44 -6.15 51.79
C LEU A 99 -2.53 -6.40 52.99
#